data_AF-A0A931MWF5-F1
#
_entry.id   AF-A0A931MWF5-F1
#
_cell.length_a   1.000
_cell.length_b   1.000
_cell.length_c   1.000
_cell.angle_alpha   90.00
_cell.angle_beta   90.00
_cell.angle_gamma   90.00
#
_symmetry.space_group_name_H-M   'P 1'
#
loop_
_entity.id
_entity.type
_entity.pdbx_description
1 polymer ?
#
loop_
_entity_poly.entity_id
_entity_poly.type
_entity_poly.pdbx_seq_one_letter_code
_entity_poly.pdbx_strand_id
1 'polypeptide(L)'
;MKKALFGLLVFGLILAFSAGSVSAKYYKDSDKTVSVNTGQNLSYDYDTAETSFELQEEAHDYLTDTSGAEVDHYYIWVEVDGQKVLAVDPARGMY
;
A
#
# COMPACT_ATOMS: atom_id res chain seq x y z
N MET A 1 46.79 6.00 -13.25
CA MET A 1 45.72 4.99 -13.47
C MET A 1 45.01 4.58 -12.18
N LYS A 2 45.72 4.16 -11.12
CA LYS A 2 45.09 3.70 -9.85
C LYS A 2 44.15 4.73 -9.18
N LYS A 3 44.50 6.03 -9.21
CA LYS A 3 43.67 7.11 -8.66
C LYS A 3 42.36 7.35 -9.43
N ALA A 4 42.39 7.18 -10.75
CA ALA A 4 41.19 7.29 -11.59
C ALA A 4 40.27 6.08 -11.39
N LEU A 5 40.84 4.88 -11.24
CA LEU A 5 40.08 3.66 -10.94
C LEU A 5 39.37 3.75 -9.59
N PHE A 6 40.04 4.32 -8.58
CA PHE A 6 39.47 4.52 -7.25
C PHE A 6 38.33 5.56 -7.28
N GLY A 7 38.50 6.65 -8.02
CA GLY A 7 37.43 7.64 -8.20
C GLY A 7 36.19 7.06 -8.89
N LEU A 8 36.39 6.19 -9.88
CA LEU A 8 35.29 5.55 -10.61
C LEU A 8 34.54 4.52 -9.75
N LEU A 9 35.25 3.82 -8.86
CA LEU A 9 34.68 2.86 -7.93
C LEU A 9 33.87 3.56 -6.82
N VAL A 10 34.36 4.69 -6.30
CA VAL A 10 33.63 5.52 -5.34
C VAL A 10 32.39 6.15 -5.99
N PHE A 11 32.50 6.62 -7.23
CA PHE A 11 31.36 7.17 -7.96
C PHE A 11 30.29 6.11 -8.26
N GLY A 12 30.70 4.89 -8.60
CA GLY A 12 29.78 3.76 -8.77
C GLY A 12 29.07 3.36 -7.47
N LEU A 13 29.76 3.42 -6.33
CA LEU A 13 29.15 3.15 -5.03
C LEU A 13 28.07 4.18 -4.69
N ILE A 14 28.32 5.47 -4.93
CA ILE A 14 27.35 6.54 -4.65
C ILE A 14 26.08 6.37 -5.48
N LEU A 15 26.21 5.96 -6.74
CA LEU A 15 25.06 5.67 -7.61
C LEU A 15 24.25 4.45 -7.15
N ALA A 16 24.91 3.44 -6.57
CA ALA A 16 24.24 2.27 -6.01
C ALA A 16 23.44 2.59 -4.73
N PHE A 17 23.88 3.57 -3.93
CA PHE A 17 23.14 4.04 -2.75
C PHE A 17 22.08 5.11 -3.05
N SER A 18 22.05 5.66 -4.27
CA SER A 18 21.04 6.65 -4.69
C SER A 18 19.84 6.06 -5.42
N ALA A 19 19.80 4.74 -5.61
CA ALA A 19 18.57 4.06 -5.99
C ALA A 19 17.60 4.21 -4.81
N GLY A 20 16.73 5.21 -4.88
CA GLY A 20 15.68 5.39 -3.88
C GLY A 20 14.92 4.09 -3.75
N SER A 21 14.56 3.72 -2.52
CA SER A 21 13.53 2.72 -2.29
C SER A 21 12.32 3.17 -3.11
N VAL A 22 12.05 2.46 -4.21
CA VAL A 22 10.66 2.26 -4.61
C VAL A 22 10.03 1.71 -3.33
N SER A 23 8.91 2.29 -2.91
CA SER A 23 8.13 1.85 -1.77
C SER A 23 6.74 1.57 -2.32
N ALA A 24 6.13 0.44 -1.96
CA ALA A 24 4.75 0.12 -2.34
C ALA A 24 3.86 1.30 -1.97
N LYS A 25 3.21 1.91 -2.97
CA LYS A 25 2.47 3.14 -2.74
C LYS A 25 0.99 2.85 -2.60
N TYR A 26 0.44 3.20 -1.43
CA TYR A 26 -1.00 3.32 -1.25
C TYR A 26 -1.53 4.55 -2.01
N TYR A 27 -2.35 4.33 -3.05
CA TYR A 27 -3.02 5.37 -3.81
C TYR A 27 -4.41 5.67 -3.27
N LYS A 28 -4.47 6.39 -2.16
CA LYS A 28 -5.75 6.82 -1.55
C LYS A 28 -6.71 7.54 -2.51
N ASP A 29 -6.19 8.32 -3.46
CA ASP A 29 -7.03 9.02 -4.46
C ASP A 29 -7.70 8.05 -5.45
N SER A 30 -7.16 6.83 -5.57
CA SER A 30 -7.71 5.76 -6.40
C SER A 30 -8.79 4.96 -5.69
N ASP A 31 -8.98 5.15 -4.38
CA ASP A 31 -9.99 4.44 -3.60
C ASP A 31 -11.38 4.54 -4.22
N LYS A 32 -12.18 3.51 -3.94
CA LYS A 32 -13.57 3.43 -4.37
C LYS A 32 -14.43 3.13 -3.16
N THR A 33 -15.64 3.65 -3.16
CA THR A 33 -16.65 3.30 -2.16
C THR A 33 -17.79 2.58 -2.85
N VAL A 34 -18.19 1.45 -2.29
CA VAL A 34 -19.40 0.72 -2.69
C VAL A 34 -20.38 0.79 -1.53
N SER A 35 -21.47 1.54 -1.73
CA SER A 35 -22.50 1.75 -0.71
C SER A 35 -23.69 0.82 -0.92
N VAL A 36 -24.06 0.10 0.14
CA VAL A 36 -25.27 -0.69 0.24
C VAL A 36 -26.23 0.05 1.17
N ASN A 37 -27.35 0.53 0.63
CA ASN A 37 -28.38 1.19 1.42
C ASN A 37 -29.47 0.17 1.74
N THR A 38 -29.54 -0.24 3.01
CA THR A 38 -30.56 -1.17 3.52
C THR A 38 -31.79 -0.43 4.01
N GLY A 39 -31.65 0.85 4.41
CA GLY A 39 -32.73 1.64 5.00
C GLY A 39 -33.12 1.21 6.42
N GLN A 40 -32.34 0.32 7.02
CA GLN A 40 -32.60 -0.24 8.35
C GLN A 40 -31.91 0.56 9.47
N ASN A 41 -31.11 1.57 9.11
CA ASN A 41 -30.39 2.44 10.05
C ASN A 41 -29.59 1.61 11.08
N LEU A 42 -28.86 0.62 10.57
CA LEU A 42 -28.03 -0.26 11.40
C LEU A 42 -26.85 0.56 11.95
N SER A 43 -26.59 0.43 13.25
CA SER A 43 -25.36 0.93 13.87
C SER A 43 -24.36 -0.22 13.93
N TYR A 44 -23.21 -0.04 13.30
CA TYR A 44 -22.09 -0.95 13.44
C TYR A 44 -21.13 -0.39 14.49
N ASP A 45 -21.13 -0.97 15.68
CA ASP A 45 -20.26 -0.54 16.80
C ASP A 45 -18.81 -1.04 16.67
N TYR A 46 -18.44 -1.58 15.51
CA TYR A 46 -17.14 -2.18 15.29
C TYR A 46 -16.37 -1.43 14.20
N ASP A 47 -15.12 -1.06 14.48
CA ASP A 47 -14.16 -0.49 13.52
C ASP A 47 -13.61 -1.56 12.56
N THR A 48 -14.49 -2.41 12.02
CA THR A 48 -14.10 -3.51 11.13
C THR A 48 -13.49 -3.00 9.82
N ALA A 49 -13.90 -1.82 9.36
CA ALA A 49 -13.31 -1.18 8.19
C ALA A 49 -11.85 -0.78 8.44
N GLU A 50 -11.55 -0.18 9.59
CA GLU A 50 -10.19 0.21 9.96
C GLU A 50 -9.33 -1.03 10.25
N THR A 51 -9.84 -1.97 11.04
CA THR A 51 -9.14 -3.23 11.35
C THR A 51 -8.77 -4.01 10.08
N SER A 52 -9.69 -4.09 9.10
CA SER A 52 -9.40 -4.79 7.84
C SER A 52 -8.40 -4.04 6.98
N PHE A 53 -8.45 -2.71 6.95
CA PHE A 53 -7.46 -1.88 6.26
C PHE A 53 -6.07 -2.08 6.87
N GLU A 54 -5.93 -1.93 8.18
CA GLU A 54 -4.65 -2.08 8.89
C GLU A 54 -4.04 -3.47 8.71
N LEU A 55 -4.85 -4.53 8.77
CA LEU A 55 -4.37 -5.89 8.55
C LEU A 55 -3.80 -6.09 7.13
N GLN A 56 -4.39 -5.43 6.13
CA GLN A 56 -3.93 -5.51 4.75
C GLN A 56 -2.64 -4.68 4.55
N GLU A 57 -2.54 -3.49 5.16
CA GLU A 57 -1.30 -2.70 5.16
C GLU A 57 -0.16 -3.44 5.86
N GLU A 58 -0.40 -4.09 6.99
CA GLU A 58 0.61 -4.90 7.69
C GLU A 58 1.09 -6.07 6.81
N ALA A 59 0.19 -6.66 6.03
CA ALA A 59 0.56 -7.70 5.07
C ALA A 59 1.42 -7.15 3.93
N HIS A 60 1.11 -5.96 3.41
CA HIS A 60 1.93 -5.27 2.41
C HIS A 60 3.32 -4.94 2.93
N ASP A 61 3.41 -4.39 4.14
CA ASP A 61 4.67 -4.07 4.81
C ASP A 61 5.51 -5.35 5.00
N TYR A 62 4.90 -6.42 5.52
CA TYR A 62 5.59 -7.70 5.72
C TYR A 62 6.12 -8.30 4.41
N LEU A 63 5.33 -8.27 3.33
CA LEU A 63 5.73 -8.78 2.02
C LEU A 63 6.86 -7.93 1.43
N THR A 64 6.76 -6.60 1.56
CA THR A 64 7.77 -5.65 1.11
C THR A 64 9.10 -5.88 1.84
N ASP A 65 9.06 -5.95 3.17
CA ASP A 65 10.25 -6.16 4.02
C ASP A 65 10.93 -7.51 3.75
N THR A 66 10.13 -8.55 3.48
CA THR A 66 10.66 -9.91 3.29
C THR A 66 11.17 -10.17 1.88
N SER A 67 10.48 -9.65 0.87
CA SER A 67 10.75 -10.01 -0.54
C SER A 67 11.34 -8.88 -1.36
N GLY A 68 11.25 -7.63 -0.89
CA GLY A 68 11.52 -6.43 -1.68
C GLY A 68 10.57 -6.24 -2.86
N ALA A 69 9.53 -7.08 -2.98
CA ALA A 69 8.49 -6.95 -3.97
C ALA A 69 7.41 -6.02 -3.44
N GLU A 70 7.06 -5.04 -4.26
CA GLU A 70 6.14 -3.97 -3.89
C GLU A 70 4.96 -3.98 -4.82
N VAL A 71 3.79 -3.83 -4.23
CA VAL A 71 2.53 -3.80 -4.97
C VAL A 71 1.83 -2.49 -4.63
N ASP A 72 1.85 -1.62 -5.62
CA ASP A 72 0.99 -0.44 -5.68
C ASP A 72 -0.48 -0.88 -5.57
N HIS A 73 -1.22 -0.26 -4.66
CA HIS A 73 -2.58 -0.69 -4.32
C HIS A 73 -3.51 0.48 -3.94
N TYR A 74 -4.81 0.19 -3.87
CA TYR A 74 -5.88 1.10 -3.44
C TYR A 74 -7.00 0.25 -2.82
N TYR A 75 -7.92 0.87 -2.09
CA TYR A 75 -8.97 0.12 -1.41
C TYR A 75 -10.36 0.34 -2.01
N ILE A 76 -11.16 -0.72 -1.96
CA ILE A 76 -12.62 -0.67 -2.08
C ILE A 76 -13.19 -0.66 -0.67
N TRP A 77 -13.78 0.47 -0.29
CA TRP A 77 -14.51 0.63 0.97
C TRP A 77 -15.94 0.17 0.79
N VAL A 78 -16.34 -0.86 1.53
CA VAL A 78 -17.74 -1.27 1.62
C VAL A 78 -18.41 -0.42 2.69
N GLU A 79 -19.47 0.25 2.30
CA GLU A 79 -20.30 1.08 3.15
C GLU A 79 -21.69 0.48 3.25
N VAL A 80 -22.26 0.44 4.45
CA VAL A 80 -23.65 0.05 4.67
C VAL A 80 -24.34 1.19 5.40
N ASP A 81 -25.42 1.72 4.81
CA ASP A 81 -26.18 2.87 5.33
C ASP A 81 -25.30 4.08 5.73
N GLY A 82 -24.26 4.38 4.94
CA GLY A 82 -23.37 5.51 5.21
C GLY A 82 -22.22 5.22 6.18
N GLN A 83 -22.15 4.02 6.77
CA GLN A 83 -21.06 3.60 7.65
C GLN A 83 -20.11 2.64 6.92
N LYS A 84 -18.81 2.92 6.93
CA LYS A 84 -17.80 2.02 6.39
C LYS A 84 -17.70 0.78 7.28
N VAL A 85 -17.80 -0.41 6.69
CA VAL A 85 -17.79 -1.69 7.42
C VAL A 85 -16.64 -2.60 7.02
N LEU A 86 -16.03 -2.41 5.85
CA LEU A 86 -14.94 -3.26 5.36
C LEU A 86 -14.06 -2.49 4.37
N ALA A 87 -12.74 -2.69 4.47
CA ALA A 87 -11.80 -2.32 3.43
C ALA A 87 -11.38 -3.58 2.67
N VAL A 88 -11.33 -3.51 1.34
CA VAL A 88 -10.89 -4.62 0.47
C VAL A 88 -9.85 -4.09 -0.49
N ASP A 89 -8.63 -4.62 -0.42
CA ASP A 89 -7.63 -4.48 -1.47
C ASP A 89 -8.03 -5.39 -2.65
N PRO A 90 -8.45 -4.83 -3.80
CA PRO A 90 -8.76 -5.62 -4.95
C PRO A 90 -7.45 -6.16 -5.52
N ALA A 91 -7.20 -7.45 -5.37
CA ALA A 91 -6.02 -8.21 -5.83
C ALA A 91 -5.70 -8.05 -7.34
N ARG A 92 -5.36 -6.84 -7.75
CA ARG A 92 -4.96 -6.44 -9.09
C ARG A 92 -3.58 -5.82 -8.89
N GLY A 93 -2.55 -6.49 -9.39
CA GLY A 93 -1.25 -5.85 -9.50
C GLY A 93 -1.41 -4.59 -10.35
N MET A 94 -1.10 -3.44 -9.77
CA MET A 94 -0.85 -2.23 -10.55
C MET A 94 0.48 -2.46 -11.28
N TYR A 95 0.44 -2.42 -12.62
CA TYR A 95 1.60 -2.59 -13.50
C TYR A 95 2.18 -1.24 -13.91
#